data_AF-A0A0X8VCJ4-F1
#
_entry.id   AF-A0A0X8VCJ4-F1
#
_cell.length_a   1.000
_cell.length_b   1.000
_cell.length_c   1.000
_cell.angle_alpha   90.00
_cell.angle_beta   90.00
_cell.angle_gamma   90.00
#
_symmetry.space_group_name_H-M   'P 1'
#
loop_
_entity.id
_entity.type
_entity.pdbx_description
1 polymer ?
#
loop_
_entity_poly.entity_id
_entity_poly.type
_entity_poly.pdbx_seq_one_letter_code
_entity_poly.pdbx_strand_id
1 'polypeptide(L)'
;MKKDMLYSGLGFIALGIVFLILYIIMSGEGITSNFMGFSGGFTAPGIIMLYKYFHWSKPENEAAYEELLKNQKINAKDERKIMIRRISGHVMYTITITVLALLAFVLSLFDVDKWILLLIATLLIFEIAGGYIVYLHYNKKL
;
A
#
# COMPACT_ATOMS: atom_id res chain seq x y z
N MET A 1 14.34 2.27 21.29
CA MET A 1 14.52 2.36 19.80
C MET A 1 15.76 1.58 19.36
N LYS A 2 15.76 0.94 18.18
CA LYS A 2 16.96 0.25 17.66
C LYS A 2 18.05 1.26 17.33
N LYS A 3 19.31 0.95 17.67
CA LYS A 3 20.49 1.78 17.34
C LYS A 3 20.65 1.96 15.83
N ASP A 4 20.12 1.04 15.03
CA ASP A 4 20.08 1.13 13.56
C ASP A 4 19.48 2.45 13.06
N MET A 5 18.42 2.96 13.70
CA MET A 5 17.79 4.22 13.29
C MET A 5 18.69 5.44 13.52
N LEU A 6 19.56 5.39 14.53
CA LEU A 6 20.56 6.43 14.78
C LEU A 6 21.67 6.37 13.72
N TYR A 7 22.20 5.18 13.41
CA TYR A 7 23.21 5.03 12.36
C TYR A 7 22.68 5.38 10.97
N SER A 8 21.45 5.00 10.65
CA SER A 8 20.79 5.43 9.40
C SER A 8 20.62 6.94 9.37
N GLY A 9 20.11 7.57 10.44
CA GLY A 9 19.95 9.03 10.49
C GLY A 9 21.26 9.79 10.27
N LEU A 10 22.35 9.34 10.91
CA LEU A 10 23.70 9.87 10.69
C LEU A 10 24.18 9.66 9.25
N GLY A 11 23.94 8.48 8.67
CA GLY A 11 24.27 8.19 7.28
C GLY A 11 23.54 9.10 6.28
N PHE A 12 22.24 9.36 6.50
CA PHE A 12 21.44 10.27 5.69
C PHE A 12 21.98 11.72 5.77
N ILE A 13 22.35 12.19 6.96
CA ILE A 13 22.95 13.53 7.12
C ILE A 13 24.33 13.59 6.45
N ALA A 14 25.18 12.59 6.63
CA ALA A 14 26.49 12.54 6.00
C ALA A 14 26.38 12.58 4.47
N LEU A 15 25.45 11.81 3.90
CA LEU A 15 25.18 11.80 2.46
C LEU A 15 24.65 13.16 1.97
N GLY A 16 23.78 13.81 2.74
CA GLY A 16 23.30 15.16 2.47
C GLY A 16 24.41 16.22 2.47
N ILE A 17 25.38 16.10 3.39
CA ILE A 17 26.57 16.97 3.45
C ILE A 17 27.47 16.74 2.24
N VAL A 18 27.68 15.48 1.81
CA VAL A 18 28.47 15.17 0.60
C VAL A 18 27.85 15.85 -0.63
N PHE A 19 26.54 15.77 -0.81
CA PHE A 19 25.86 16.45 -1.92
C PHE A 19 25.91 17.98 -1.81
N LEU A 20 25.94 18.53 -0.59
CA LEU A 20 26.14 19.96 -0.36
C LEU A 20 27.54 20.40 -0.80
N ILE A 21 28.57 19.64 -0.45
CA ILE A 21 29.96 19.92 -0.84
C ILE A 21 30.11 19.84 -2.37
N LEU A 22 29.53 18.82 -3.00
CA LEU A 22 29.53 18.68 -4.45
C LEU A 22 28.83 19.88 -5.13
N TYR A 23 27.71 20.34 -4.57
CA TYR A 23 27.04 21.54 -5.04
C TYR A 23 27.95 22.77 -5.01
N ILE A 24 28.67 23.00 -3.90
CA ILE A 24 29.58 24.15 -3.74
C ILE A 24 30.76 24.08 -4.71
N ILE A 25 31.35 22.89 -4.93
CA ILE A 25 32.50 22.73 -5.84
C ILE A 25 32.07 22.95 -7.29
N MET A 26 30.91 22.42 -7.67
CA MET A 26 30.46 22.41 -9.07
C MET A 26 29.61 23.64 -9.42
N SER A 27 29.32 24.54 -8.47
CA SER A 27 28.32 25.62 -8.62
C SER A 27 28.53 26.54 -9.83
N GLY A 28 29.74 26.56 -10.41
CA GLY A 28 30.06 27.31 -11.63
C GLY A 28 29.62 26.69 -12.96
N GLU A 29 29.18 25.41 -12.99
CA GLU A 29 28.98 24.64 -14.22
C GLU A 29 27.50 24.50 -14.68
N GLY A 30 26.55 25.18 -14.02
CA GLY A 30 25.16 25.30 -14.48
C GLY A 30 24.24 24.08 -14.27
N ILE A 31 24.75 22.90 -13.87
CA ILE A 31 23.97 21.67 -13.60
C ILE A 31 23.90 21.37 -12.08
N THR A 32 23.80 22.40 -11.25
CA THR A 32 24.07 22.27 -9.80
C THR A 32 22.83 22.24 -8.92
N SER A 33 21.69 22.74 -9.39
CA SER A 33 20.45 22.81 -8.61
C SER A 33 19.95 21.44 -8.11
N ASN A 34 20.20 20.36 -8.87
CA ASN A 34 19.86 19.00 -8.47
C ASN A 34 20.62 18.54 -7.21
N PHE A 35 21.90 18.92 -7.09
CA PHE A 35 22.72 18.54 -5.93
C PHE A 35 22.29 19.28 -4.66
N MET A 36 21.86 20.55 -4.79
CA MET A 36 21.24 21.28 -3.69
C MET A 36 19.93 20.62 -3.26
N GLY A 37 19.11 20.15 -4.23
CA GLY A 37 17.90 19.38 -3.98
C GLY A 37 18.17 18.05 -3.24
N PHE A 38 19.17 17.28 -3.68
CA PHE A 38 19.57 16.04 -3.02
C PHE A 38 20.12 16.29 -1.61
N SER A 39 20.93 17.33 -1.42
CA SER A 39 21.41 17.70 -0.09
C SER A 39 20.26 17.92 0.89
N GLY A 40 19.25 18.72 0.51
CA GLY A 40 18.06 18.93 1.32
C GLY A 40 17.25 17.65 1.52
N GLY A 41 17.07 16.86 0.44
CA GLY A 41 16.32 15.60 0.43
C GLY A 41 16.92 14.50 1.32
N PHE A 42 18.23 14.46 1.53
CA PHE A 42 18.89 13.53 2.44
C PHE A 42 19.05 14.09 3.86
N THR A 43 19.35 15.38 4.00
CA THR A 43 19.60 16.00 5.31
C THR A 43 18.33 16.10 6.15
N ALA A 44 17.21 16.53 5.56
CA ALA A 44 15.94 16.69 6.27
C ALA A 44 15.42 15.39 6.92
N PRO A 45 15.30 14.24 6.20
CA PRO A 45 14.88 13.00 6.83
C PRO A 45 15.88 12.50 7.86
N GLY A 46 17.19 12.69 7.65
CA GLY A 46 18.21 12.33 8.64
C GLY A 46 18.05 13.08 9.96
N ILE A 47 17.77 14.39 9.93
CA ILE A 47 17.47 15.20 11.13
C ILE A 47 16.20 14.68 11.82
N ILE A 48 15.12 14.40 11.07
CA ILE A 48 13.88 13.86 11.63
C ILE A 48 14.11 12.51 12.30
N MET A 49 14.93 11.65 11.71
CA MET A 49 15.28 10.34 12.27
C MET A 49 16.04 10.48 13.59
N LEU A 50 17.01 11.40 13.67
CA LEU A 50 17.72 11.68 14.91
C LEU A 50 16.79 12.27 15.97
N TYR A 51 15.95 13.24 15.61
CA TYR A 51 14.97 13.82 16.54
C TYR A 51 14.04 12.74 17.12
N LYS A 52 13.48 11.88 16.27
CA LYS A 52 12.66 10.75 16.71
C LYS A 52 13.44 9.79 17.60
N TYR A 53 14.68 9.48 17.27
CA TYR A 53 15.51 8.60 18.10
C TYR A 53 15.70 9.20 19.49
N PHE A 54 16.09 10.47 19.62
CA PHE A 54 16.29 11.10 20.92
C PHE A 54 14.98 11.27 21.70
N HIS A 55 13.88 11.64 21.03
CA HIS A 55 12.59 11.78 21.69
C HIS A 55 12.10 10.44 22.27
N TRP A 56 12.14 9.36 21.48
CA TRP A 56 11.64 8.04 21.87
C TRP A 56 12.66 7.15 22.61
N SER A 57 13.90 7.60 22.78
CA SER A 57 14.89 6.89 23.62
C SER A 57 14.96 7.41 25.05
N LYS A 58 14.19 8.46 25.38
CA LYS A 58 14.07 8.95 26.76
C LYS A 58 13.21 7.98 27.58
N PRO A 59 13.59 7.71 28.84
CA PRO A 59 12.84 6.81 29.72
C PRO A 59 11.41 7.33 30.00
N GLU A 60 11.23 8.65 30.01
CA GLU A 60 9.92 9.31 30.18
C GLU A 60 8.90 8.92 29.09
N ASN A 61 9.37 8.63 27.87
CA ASN A 61 8.54 8.32 26.71
C ASN A 61 8.47 6.82 26.40
N GLU A 62 9.12 5.97 27.21
CA GLU A 62 9.21 4.53 26.96
C GLU A 62 7.83 3.88 27.01
N ALA A 63 7.03 4.18 28.04
CA ALA A 63 5.66 3.67 28.18
C ALA A 63 4.76 4.08 27.00
N ALA A 64 4.83 5.36 26.59
CA ALA A 64 4.07 5.85 25.44
C ALA A 64 4.54 5.21 24.12
N TYR A 65 5.85 4.96 23.98
CA TYR A 65 6.41 4.29 22.81
C TYR A 65 5.96 2.82 22.70
N GLU A 66 5.93 2.09 23.82
CA GLU A 66 5.42 0.73 23.86
C GLU A 66 3.93 0.66 23.53
N GLU A 67 3.13 1.58 24.04
CA GLU A 67 1.72 1.70 23.72
C GLU A 67 1.52 1.98 22.21
N LEU A 68 2.29 2.90 21.64
CA LEU A 68 2.28 3.18 20.20
C LEU A 68 2.65 1.94 19.38
N LEU A 69 3.69 1.20 19.76
CA LEU A 69 4.08 -0.04 19.06
C LEU A 69 3.00 -1.11 19.16
N LYS A 70 2.34 -1.23 20.33
CA LYS A 70 1.23 -2.16 20.53
C LYS A 70 0.04 -1.79 19.64
N ASN A 71 -0.33 -0.51 19.61
CA ASN A 71 -1.42 -0.01 18.77
C ASN A 71 -1.10 -0.18 17.28
N GLN A 72 0.14 0.09 16.85
CA GLN A 72 0.57 -0.16 15.47
C GLN A 72 0.48 -1.64 15.09
N LYS A 73 0.87 -2.56 15.99
CA LYS A 73 0.75 -4.01 15.75
C LYS A 73 -0.72 -4.45 15.65
N ILE A 74 -1.59 -3.92 16.50
CA ILE A 74 -3.03 -4.20 16.47
C ILE A 74 -3.63 -3.68 15.17
N ASN A 75 -3.42 -2.40 14.85
CA ASN A 75 -3.91 -1.78 13.62
C ASN A 75 -3.39 -2.50 12.37
N ALA A 76 -2.10 -2.82 12.30
CA ALA A 76 -1.54 -3.53 11.15
C ALA A 76 -2.17 -4.93 10.96
N LYS A 77 -2.51 -5.63 12.06
CA LYS A 77 -3.18 -6.92 12.01
C LYS A 77 -4.63 -6.77 11.53
N ASP A 78 -5.33 -5.75 12.01
CA ASP A 78 -6.73 -5.49 11.64
C ASP A 78 -6.85 -4.99 10.20
N GLU A 79 -5.99 -4.05 9.78
CA GLU A 79 -5.87 -3.59 8.40
C GLU A 79 -5.55 -4.74 7.45
N ARG A 80 -4.60 -5.62 7.82
CA ARG A 80 -4.29 -6.81 7.02
C ARG A 80 -5.52 -7.71 6.89
N LYS A 81 -6.28 -7.94 7.95
CA LYS A 81 -7.47 -8.78 7.92
C LYS A 81 -8.57 -8.19 7.04
N ILE A 82 -8.78 -6.88 7.10
CA ILE A 82 -9.72 -6.15 6.25
C ILE A 82 -9.29 -6.23 4.78
N MET A 83 -8.00 -6.01 4.52
CA MET A 83 -7.43 -6.09 3.17
C MET A 83 -7.58 -7.52 2.59
N ILE A 84 -7.24 -8.55 3.36
CA ILE A 84 -7.39 -9.95 2.94
C ILE A 84 -8.85 -10.26 2.62
N ARG A 85 -9.80 -9.83 3.46
CA ARG A 85 -11.24 -10.04 3.22
C ARG A 85 -11.70 -9.36 1.93
N ARG A 86 -11.22 -8.14 1.66
CA ARG A 86 -11.53 -7.41 0.42
C ARG A 86 -10.97 -8.15 -0.79
N ILE A 87 -9.70 -8.55 -0.73
CA ILE A 87 -9.03 -9.28 -1.82
C ILE A 87 -9.73 -10.63 -2.05
N SER A 88 -10.03 -11.39 -1.00
CA SER A 88 -10.68 -12.70 -1.14
C SER A 88 -12.06 -12.58 -1.79
N GLY A 89 -12.84 -11.56 -1.42
CA GLY A 89 -14.15 -11.31 -2.04
C GLY A 89 -14.02 -11.00 -3.53
N HIS A 90 -13.10 -10.11 -3.89
CA HIS A 90 -12.86 -9.76 -5.30
C HIS A 90 -12.34 -10.95 -6.12
N VAL A 91 -11.40 -11.72 -5.58
CA VAL A 91 -10.86 -12.91 -6.24
C VAL A 91 -11.95 -13.96 -6.47
N MET A 92 -12.77 -14.26 -5.44
CA MET A 92 -13.84 -15.25 -5.58
C MET A 92 -14.90 -14.80 -6.58
N TYR A 93 -15.29 -13.53 -6.56
CA TYR A 93 -16.23 -12.95 -7.53
C TYR A 93 -15.73 -13.13 -8.98
N THR A 94 -14.47 -12.80 -9.23
CA THR A 94 -13.84 -12.99 -10.55
C THR A 94 -13.83 -14.47 -10.95
N ILE A 95 -13.45 -15.38 -10.03
CA ILE A 95 -13.45 -16.83 -10.28
C ILE A 95 -14.85 -17.31 -10.67
N THR A 96 -15.90 -16.94 -9.93
CA THR A 96 -17.28 -17.38 -10.20
C THR A 96 -17.74 -16.94 -11.59
N ILE A 97 -17.52 -15.68 -11.97
CA ILE A 97 -17.88 -15.17 -13.30
C ILE A 97 -17.12 -15.92 -14.40
N THR A 98 -15.81 -16.12 -14.22
CA THR A 98 -15.00 -16.86 -15.20
C THR A 98 -15.48 -18.31 -15.36
N VAL A 99 -15.74 -19.01 -14.26
CA VAL A 99 -16.22 -20.39 -14.28
C VAL A 99 -17.59 -20.50 -14.96
N LEU A 100 -18.53 -19.62 -14.62
CA LEU A 100 -19.87 -19.61 -15.25
C LEU A 100 -19.79 -19.29 -16.75
N ALA A 101 -18.92 -18.36 -17.16
CA ALA A 101 -18.71 -18.03 -18.57
C ALA A 101 -18.10 -19.20 -19.35
N LEU A 102 -17.08 -19.87 -18.79
CA LEU A 102 -16.48 -21.06 -19.39
C LEU A 102 -17.48 -22.21 -19.49
N LEU A 103 -18.30 -22.42 -18.45
CA LEU A 103 -19.32 -23.45 -18.44
C LEU A 103 -20.40 -23.19 -19.51
N ALA A 104 -20.85 -21.95 -19.66
CA ALA A 104 -21.76 -21.56 -20.75
C ALA A 104 -21.14 -21.82 -22.13
N PHE A 105 -19.86 -21.47 -22.30
CA PHE A 105 -19.13 -21.70 -23.56
C PHE A 105 -19.02 -23.18 -23.90
N VAL A 106 -18.58 -24.01 -22.95
CA VAL A 106 -18.43 -25.46 -23.15
C VAL A 106 -19.78 -26.11 -23.47
N LEU A 107 -20.83 -25.80 -22.71
CA LEU A 107 -22.17 -26.36 -22.96
C LEU A 107 -22.75 -25.94 -24.31
N SER A 108 -22.40 -24.74 -24.80
CA SER A 108 -22.80 -24.29 -26.13
C SER A 108 -22.17 -25.10 -27.25
N LEU A 109 -21.01 -25.75 -27.03
CA LEU A 109 -20.37 -26.62 -28.03
C LEU A 109 -21.03 -28.00 -28.14
N PHE A 110 -21.77 -28.42 -27.10
CA PHE A 110 -22.44 -29.72 -27.04
C PHE A 110 -23.92 -29.68 -27.44
N ASP A 111 -24.37 -28.58 -28.10
CA ASP A 111 -25.77 -28.39 -28.53
C ASP A 111 -26.80 -28.64 -27.41
N VAL A 112 -26.47 -28.22 -26.20
CA VAL A 112 -27.33 -28.32 -25.01
C VAL A 112 -28.56 -27.42 -25.18
N ASP A 113 -29.69 -27.80 -24.56
CA ASP A 113 -30.95 -27.05 -24.61
C ASP A 113 -30.73 -25.56 -24.31
N LYS A 114 -31.31 -24.72 -25.17
CA LYS A 114 -31.27 -23.26 -25.09
C LYS A 114 -31.76 -22.73 -23.75
N TRP A 115 -32.71 -23.42 -23.11
CA TRP A 115 -33.20 -23.04 -21.79
C TRP A 115 -32.12 -23.13 -20.70
N ILE A 116 -31.23 -24.11 -20.80
CA ILE A 116 -30.11 -24.29 -19.86
C ILE A 116 -29.08 -23.18 -20.06
N LEU A 117 -28.76 -22.85 -21.32
CA LEU A 117 -27.85 -21.74 -21.64
C LEU A 117 -28.40 -20.39 -21.18
N LEU A 118 -29.71 -20.17 -21.36
CA LEU A 118 -30.39 -18.95 -20.91
C LEU A 118 -30.37 -18.82 -19.38
N LEU A 119 -30.57 -19.92 -18.66
CA LEU A 119 -30.46 -19.96 -17.20
C LEU A 119 -29.07 -19.52 -16.73
N ILE A 120 -28.01 -20.08 -17.32
CA ILE A 120 -26.62 -19.74 -16.96
C ILE A 120 -26.32 -18.27 -17.32
N ALA A 121 -26.79 -17.79 -18.47
CA ALA A 121 -26.64 -16.40 -18.86
C ALA A 121 -27.35 -15.44 -17.89
N THR A 122 -28.53 -15.83 -17.40
CA THR A 122 -29.27 -15.05 -16.39
C THR A 122 -28.54 -15.02 -15.05
N LEU A 123 -27.94 -16.14 -14.62
CA LEU A 123 -27.10 -16.19 -13.42
C LEU A 123 -25.85 -15.29 -13.56
N LEU A 124 -25.21 -15.28 -14.74
CA LEU A 124 -24.07 -14.38 -15.01
C LEU A 124 -24.47 -12.90 -14.90
N ILE A 125 -25.60 -12.52 -15.49
CA ILE A 125 -26.12 -11.14 -15.40
C ILE A 125 -26.44 -10.79 -13.95
N PHE A 126 -27.03 -11.72 -13.20
CA PHE A 126 -27.35 -11.53 -11.79
C PHE A 126 -26.09 -11.31 -10.94
N GLU A 127 -25.03 -12.11 -11.12
CA GLU A 127 -23.75 -11.93 -10.43
C GLU A 127 -23.15 -10.55 -10.73
N ILE A 128 -23.11 -10.15 -12.00
CA ILE A 128 -22.53 -8.87 -12.42
C ILE A 128 -23.33 -7.68 -11.85
N ALA A 129 -24.66 -7.72 -12.00
CA ALA A 129 -25.54 -6.67 -11.49
C ALA A 129 -25.52 -6.62 -9.96
N GLY A 130 -25.56 -7.79 -9.30
CA GLY A 130 -25.49 -7.92 -7.85
C GLY A 130 -24.18 -7.34 -7.29
N GLY A 131 -23.04 -7.70 -7.88
CA GLY A 131 -21.73 -7.15 -7.52
C GLY A 131 -21.70 -5.62 -7.65
N TYR A 132 -22.25 -5.07 -8.73
CA TYR A 132 -22.32 -3.62 -8.94
C TYR A 132 -23.25 -2.91 -7.95
N ILE A 133 -24.42 -3.48 -7.64
CA ILE A 133 -25.36 -2.93 -6.64
C ILE A 133 -24.72 -2.90 -5.25
N VAL A 134 -24.04 -3.98 -4.87
CA VAL A 134 -23.30 -4.05 -3.60
C VAL A 134 -22.22 -2.98 -3.55
N TYR A 135 -21.46 -2.81 -4.63
CA TYR A 135 -20.46 -1.74 -4.74
C TYR A 135 -21.09 -0.35 -4.55
N LEU A 136 -22.20 -0.04 -5.23
CA LEU A 136 -22.89 1.25 -5.08
C LEU A 136 -23.43 1.47 -3.66
N HIS A 137 -23.92 0.43 -2.99
CA HIS A 137 -24.41 0.54 -1.61
C HIS A 137 -23.29 0.95 -0.67
N TYR A 138 -22.11 0.32 -0.79
CA TYR A 138 -20.96 0.63 0.06
C TYR A 138 -20.28 1.94 -0.33
N ASN A 139 -20.23 2.31 -1.61
CA ASN A 139 -19.69 3.59 -2.08
C ASN A 139 -20.50 4.81 -1.58
N LYS A 140 -21.77 4.63 -1.21
CA LYS A 140 -22.59 5.70 -0.61
C LYS A 140 -22.47 5.78 0.91
N LYS A 141 -21.93 4.74 1.56
CA LYS A 141 -21.89 4.58 3.02
C LYS A 141 -20.50 4.81 3.61
N LEU A 142 -19.46 4.57 2.83
CA LEU A 142 -18.04 4.79 3.16
C LEU A 142 -17.59 6.11 2.54
#